data_AF-A0A7C4ZK56-F1
#
_entry.id   AF-A0A7C4ZK56-F1
#
_cell.length_a   1.000
_cell.length_b   1.000
_cell.length_c   1.000
_cell.angle_alpha   90.00
_cell.angle_beta   90.00
_cell.angle_gamma   90.00
#
_symmetry.space_group_name_H-M   'P 1'
#
loop_
_entity.id
_entity.type
_entity.pdbx_description
1 polymer ?
#
loop_
_entity_poly.entity_id
_entity_poly.type
_entity_poly.pdbx_seq_one_letter_code
_entity_poly.pdbx_strand_id
1 'polypeptide(L)'
;MSIRLEGRKAHVFVVDRFSFPVHSHRLFCGVKDPRREWGFSGKWGLYATLKCTRVGDLVFFYQRRIDEPQEQRGFRGIYEIASEPFFDKKDVVWSLYKVLGSCPHCGGTFPEKFDDEGNARCVSCHRTLNKGEHILPNRVLIKPVRYFEKSVDDNTAYVDQTDPGTLWTMLFRKVYGPGRERSVTPILPEESNKLIRLLKRINEGIEEHPLDTQAYNPVDPRAIQIGLGHGPKVRYEHVLQAWFMENIDKDVPVLKDVVGPKGELEWFGNEIIYGIGGDKVDVLTLHKAEGIRFKASVFELKDGEVEKQDVKQVERYSYWISQLATANAEPRVKSLTLQPVMVGHSFSEEALSAMKRAEPTEIKIPYLWGDCTVTISPPIGLAYRVEHGIMKFEFAAPPSR
;
A
#
# COMPACT_ATOMS: atom_id res chain seq x y z
N MET A 1 -29.56 2.02 -4.83
CA MET A 1 -28.85 2.40 -3.59
C MET A 1 -27.51 2.99 -4.02
N SER A 2 -27.28 4.30 -3.83
CA SER A 2 -26.01 4.92 -4.23
C SER A 2 -24.91 4.46 -3.27
N ILE A 3 -23.94 3.67 -3.76
CA ILE A 3 -22.79 3.25 -2.96
C ILE A 3 -21.88 4.46 -2.78
N ARG A 4 -21.68 4.91 -1.54
CA ARG A 4 -20.70 5.96 -1.22
C ARG A 4 -19.29 5.39 -1.44
N LEU A 5 -18.62 5.85 -2.49
CA LEU A 5 -17.25 5.43 -2.82
C LEU A 5 -16.20 6.34 -2.18
N GLU A 6 -16.54 7.61 -1.99
CA GLU A 6 -15.62 8.64 -1.53
C GLU A 6 -15.15 8.40 -0.10
N GLY A 7 -13.84 8.60 0.12
CA GLY A 7 -13.21 8.44 1.43
C GLY A 7 -12.92 6.99 1.84
N ARG A 8 -13.26 6.00 1.00
CA ARG A 8 -12.86 4.60 1.24
C ARG A 8 -11.39 4.41 0.91
N LYS A 9 -10.69 3.67 1.76
CA LYS A 9 -9.33 3.21 1.50
C LYS A 9 -9.29 2.43 0.19
N ALA A 10 -8.23 2.65 -0.59
CA ALA A 10 -8.09 2.07 -1.91
C ALA A 10 -6.69 1.57 -2.19
N HIS A 11 -6.61 0.61 -3.12
CA HIS A 11 -5.36 0.01 -3.58
C HIS A 11 -5.33 -0.04 -5.10
N VAL A 12 -4.14 0.17 -5.66
CA VAL A 12 -3.89 -0.02 -7.08
C VAL A 12 -3.16 -1.34 -7.27
N PHE A 13 -3.72 -2.23 -8.08
CA PHE A 13 -3.07 -3.48 -8.50
C PHE A 13 -2.55 -3.35 -9.93
N VAL A 14 -1.29 -3.68 -10.14
CA VAL A 14 -0.65 -3.61 -11.45
C VAL A 14 -0.94 -4.87 -12.25
N VAL A 15 -1.44 -4.68 -13.45
CA VAL A 15 -1.76 -5.72 -14.43
C VAL A 15 -1.22 -5.31 -15.80
N ASP A 16 -1.35 -6.18 -16.78
CA ASP A 16 -1.12 -5.90 -18.19
C ASP A 16 -2.27 -6.46 -19.04
N ARG A 17 -2.18 -6.28 -20.36
CA ARG A 17 -3.17 -6.77 -21.33
C ARG A 17 -3.51 -8.25 -21.23
N PHE A 18 -2.57 -9.08 -20.76
CA PHE A 18 -2.78 -10.53 -20.68
C PHE A 18 -3.46 -10.90 -19.37
N SER A 19 -3.06 -10.25 -18.28
CA SER A 19 -3.56 -10.55 -16.95
C SER A 19 -4.85 -9.80 -16.60
N PHE A 20 -5.07 -8.59 -17.11
CA PHE A 20 -6.26 -7.78 -16.77
C PHE A 20 -7.60 -8.47 -17.08
N PRO A 21 -7.82 -9.09 -18.26
CA PRO A 21 -9.07 -9.78 -18.55
C PRO A 21 -9.33 -10.91 -17.55
N VAL A 22 -8.30 -11.67 -17.18
CA VAL A 22 -8.42 -12.77 -16.21
C VAL A 22 -8.79 -12.22 -14.82
N HIS A 23 -8.10 -11.19 -14.32
CA HIS A 23 -8.38 -10.63 -13.00
C HIS A 23 -9.79 -10.01 -12.91
N SER A 24 -10.17 -9.21 -13.91
CA SER A 24 -11.44 -8.48 -13.93
C SER A 24 -12.65 -9.40 -14.07
N HIS A 25 -12.62 -10.40 -14.96
CA HIS A 25 -13.75 -11.28 -15.20
C HIS A 25 -13.81 -12.44 -14.20
N ARG A 26 -12.67 -12.84 -13.62
CA ARG A 26 -12.60 -13.91 -12.62
C ARG A 26 -12.60 -13.41 -11.18
N LEU A 27 -12.70 -12.10 -10.98
CA LEU A 27 -12.96 -11.46 -9.69
C LEU A 27 -11.91 -11.78 -8.61
N PHE A 28 -10.63 -11.64 -8.98
CA PHE A 28 -9.52 -11.67 -8.02
C PHE A 28 -8.41 -10.70 -8.45
N CYS A 29 -7.53 -10.35 -7.52
CA CYS A 29 -6.24 -9.73 -7.80
C CYS A 29 -5.12 -10.71 -7.43
N GLY A 30 -4.20 -10.98 -8.35
CA GLY A 30 -3.04 -11.82 -8.13
C GLY A 30 -1.75 -11.00 -8.11
N VAL A 31 -0.84 -11.34 -7.19
CA VAL A 31 0.50 -10.75 -7.11
C VAL A 31 1.56 -11.83 -7.00
N LYS A 32 2.79 -11.42 -7.30
CA LYS A 32 4.00 -12.24 -7.27
C LYS A 32 4.28 -12.87 -5.90
N ASP A 33 5.07 -13.94 -5.84
CA ASP A 33 5.62 -14.48 -4.58
C ASP A 33 7.15 -14.41 -4.59
N PRO A 34 7.76 -13.26 -4.27
CA PRO A 34 9.20 -13.06 -4.42
C PRO A 34 10.03 -14.14 -3.69
N ARG A 35 11.02 -14.70 -4.39
CA ARG A 35 12.01 -15.62 -3.79
C ARG A 35 12.87 -14.83 -2.80
N ARG A 36 13.35 -15.50 -1.74
CA ARG A 36 14.28 -14.91 -0.73
C ARG A 36 15.51 -14.21 -1.33
N GLU A 37 15.95 -14.61 -2.52
CA GLU A 37 17.14 -14.07 -3.21
C GLU A 37 16.88 -12.72 -3.91
N TRP A 38 15.62 -12.35 -4.18
CA TRP A 38 15.27 -11.02 -4.70
C TRP A 38 15.17 -10.04 -3.56
N GLY A 39 16.32 -9.70 -2.99
CA GLY A 39 16.49 -8.71 -1.93
C GLY A 39 15.47 -8.90 -0.82
N PHE A 40 15.84 -9.57 0.27
CA PHE A 40 15.06 -9.83 1.47
C PHE A 40 13.81 -8.92 1.79
N SER A 41 13.86 -7.61 1.48
CA SER A 41 12.73 -6.66 1.45
C SER A 41 11.54 -7.03 0.55
N GLY A 42 11.74 -7.69 -0.60
CA GLY A 42 10.73 -7.89 -1.64
C GLY A 42 9.53 -8.75 -1.19
N LYS A 43 9.78 -9.89 -0.54
CA LYS A 43 8.70 -10.78 -0.08
C LYS A 43 7.86 -10.14 1.03
N TRP A 44 8.53 -9.68 2.09
CA TRP A 44 7.84 -9.15 3.26
C TRP A 44 7.24 -7.76 3.02
N GLY A 45 7.88 -6.93 2.20
CA GLY A 45 7.30 -5.67 1.75
C GLY A 45 6.04 -5.88 0.91
N LEU A 46 6.02 -6.90 0.04
CA LEU A 46 4.80 -7.28 -0.68
C LEU A 46 3.72 -7.81 0.27
N TYR A 47 4.08 -8.68 1.21
CA TYR A 47 3.14 -9.20 2.20
C TYR A 47 2.59 -8.09 3.09
N ALA A 48 3.40 -7.12 3.50
CA ALA A 48 2.93 -5.95 4.21
C ALA A 48 1.88 -5.19 3.40
N THR A 49 2.15 -5.01 2.10
CA THR A 49 1.21 -4.30 1.23
C THR A 49 -0.09 -5.08 1.00
N LEU A 50 -0.04 -6.41 0.88
CA LEU A 50 -1.25 -7.24 0.85
C LEU A 50 -2.00 -7.22 2.18
N LYS A 51 -1.29 -7.33 3.31
CA LYS A 51 -1.87 -7.25 4.66
C LYS A 51 -2.41 -5.86 4.98
N CYS A 52 -2.12 -4.85 4.16
CA CYS A 52 -2.72 -3.53 4.24
C CYS A 52 -4.17 -3.53 3.73
N THR A 53 -4.60 -4.50 2.92
CA THR A 53 -5.98 -4.55 2.42
C THR A 53 -6.96 -4.97 3.52
N ARG A 54 -8.19 -4.47 3.44
CA ARG A 54 -9.33 -4.91 4.24
C ARG A 54 -10.51 -5.23 3.32
N VAL A 55 -11.38 -6.15 3.73
CA VAL A 55 -12.67 -6.35 3.07
C VAL A 55 -13.42 -5.02 3.06
N GLY A 56 -13.89 -4.61 1.89
CA GLY A 56 -14.49 -3.28 1.71
C GLY A 56 -13.51 -2.19 1.25
N ASP A 57 -12.21 -2.45 1.11
CA ASP A 57 -11.33 -1.51 0.43
C ASP A 57 -11.62 -1.48 -1.07
N LEU A 58 -11.44 -0.32 -1.71
CA LEU A 58 -11.55 -0.19 -3.16
C LEU A 58 -10.30 -0.71 -3.87
N VAL A 59 -10.50 -1.19 -5.09
CA VAL A 59 -9.45 -1.65 -5.98
C VAL A 59 -9.57 -0.96 -7.33
N PHE A 60 -8.46 -0.43 -7.80
CA PHE A 60 -8.25 0.01 -9.18
C PHE A 60 -7.18 -0.88 -9.82
N PHE A 61 -7.39 -1.26 -11.08
CA PHE A 61 -6.32 -1.89 -11.85
C PHE A 61 -5.53 -0.81 -12.59
N TYR A 62 -4.20 -0.89 -12.55
CA TYR A 62 -3.33 -0.11 -13.44
C TYR A 62 -2.75 -1.04 -14.49
N GLN A 63 -3.23 -0.93 -15.73
CA GLN A 63 -2.73 -1.68 -16.87
C GLN A 63 -1.45 -1.02 -17.42
N ARG A 64 -0.31 -1.68 -17.21
CA ARG A 64 0.99 -1.22 -17.71
C ARG A 64 1.11 -1.41 -19.23
N ARG A 65 2.03 -0.66 -19.84
CA ARG A 65 2.30 -0.72 -21.28
C ARG A 65 2.96 -2.05 -21.66
N ILE A 66 2.29 -2.84 -22.50
CA ILE A 66 2.90 -3.94 -23.26
C ILE A 66 2.44 -3.86 -24.71
N ASP A 67 3.22 -3.20 -25.55
CA ASP A 67 2.99 -3.07 -27.00
C ASP A 67 1.59 -2.55 -27.39
N GLU A 68 0.93 -1.84 -26.48
CA GLU A 68 -0.42 -1.28 -26.65
C GLU A 68 -0.38 0.25 -26.88
N PRO A 69 -1.38 0.79 -27.60
CA PRO A 69 -1.62 2.23 -27.68
C PRO A 69 -1.79 2.88 -26.30
N GLN A 70 -1.48 4.17 -26.21
CA GLN A 70 -1.54 4.90 -24.93
C GLN A 70 -2.96 4.95 -24.35
N GLU A 71 -3.97 4.95 -25.20
CA GLU A 71 -5.38 5.07 -24.87
C GLU A 71 -5.96 3.75 -24.32
N GLN A 72 -5.24 2.64 -24.47
CA GLN A 72 -5.64 1.31 -24.01
C GLN A 72 -4.97 0.90 -22.70
N ARG A 73 -4.14 1.77 -22.11
CA ARG A 73 -3.45 1.54 -20.84
C ARG A 73 -3.90 2.51 -19.75
N GLY A 74 -3.42 2.31 -18.53
CA GLY A 74 -3.72 3.17 -17.39
C GLY A 74 -4.73 2.57 -16.41
N PHE A 75 -5.44 3.41 -15.68
CA PHE A 75 -6.31 2.99 -14.59
C PHE A 75 -7.67 2.48 -15.10
N ARG A 76 -8.13 1.36 -14.55
CA ARG A 76 -9.33 0.63 -15.01
C ARG A 76 -10.16 0.12 -13.85
N GLY A 77 -11.48 0.32 -14.01
CA GLY A 77 -12.53 -0.24 -13.16
C GLY A 77 -12.48 0.19 -11.70
N ILE A 78 -13.58 -0.08 -11.00
CA ILE A 78 -13.69 0.05 -9.56
C ILE A 78 -14.22 -1.27 -9.04
N TYR A 79 -13.44 -1.88 -8.16
CA TYR A 79 -13.79 -3.13 -7.50
C TYR A 79 -13.68 -2.94 -5.98
N GLU A 80 -14.14 -3.93 -5.23
CA GLU A 80 -14.05 -3.96 -3.79
C GLU A 80 -13.40 -5.27 -3.34
N ILE A 81 -12.46 -5.20 -2.40
CA ILE A 81 -11.86 -6.37 -1.75
C ILE A 81 -12.95 -7.18 -1.05
N ALA A 82 -13.01 -8.47 -1.36
CA ALA A 82 -14.03 -9.41 -0.89
C ALA A 82 -13.47 -10.54 -0.01
N SER A 83 -12.15 -10.61 0.19
CA SER A 83 -11.53 -11.58 1.10
C SER A 83 -10.28 -11.02 1.78
N GLU A 84 -9.83 -11.70 2.83
CA GLU A 84 -8.44 -11.59 3.29
C GLU A 84 -7.48 -12.12 2.20
N PRO A 85 -6.21 -11.66 2.17
CA PRO A 85 -5.23 -12.16 1.23
C PRO A 85 -4.80 -13.60 1.55
N PHE A 86 -4.68 -14.42 0.53
CA PHE A 86 -4.36 -15.85 0.62
C PHE A 86 -3.38 -16.28 -0.47
N PHE A 87 -2.87 -17.49 -0.36
CA PHE A 87 -2.04 -18.15 -1.34
C PHE A 87 -2.84 -19.27 -2.00
N ASP A 88 -2.76 -19.40 -3.33
CA ASP A 88 -3.37 -20.49 -4.09
C ASP A 88 -2.58 -20.80 -5.37
N LYS A 89 -2.35 -22.09 -5.67
CA LYS A 89 -1.61 -22.54 -6.85
C LYS A 89 -2.46 -22.81 -8.08
N LYS A 90 -3.80 -22.73 -7.98
CA LYS A 90 -4.67 -23.05 -9.11
C LYS A 90 -4.56 -22.00 -10.20
N ASP A 91 -4.35 -22.43 -11.43
CA ASP A 91 -4.39 -21.55 -12.59
C ASP A 91 -5.80 -21.03 -12.85
N VAL A 92 -5.88 -19.81 -13.37
CA VAL A 92 -7.15 -19.15 -13.69
C VAL A 92 -7.12 -18.72 -15.14
N VAL A 93 -8.15 -19.12 -15.88
CA VAL A 93 -8.28 -18.87 -17.34
C VAL A 93 -9.49 -17.98 -17.58
N TRP A 94 -9.36 -17.04 -18.50
CA TRP A 94 -10.50 -16.33 -19.09
C TRP A 94 -10.25 -16.11 -20.57
N SER A 95 -11.15 -16.62 -21.41
CA SER A 95 -10.96 -16.61 -22.86
C SER A 95 -9.60 -17.24 -23.25
N LEU A 96 -8.80 -16.57 -24.07
CA LEU A 96 -7.44 -17.00 -24.47
C LEU A 96 -6.34 -16.67 -23.44
N TYR A 97 -6.66 -16.02 -22.32
CA TYR A 97 -5.68 -15.57 -21.34
C TYR A 97 -5.63 -16.47 -20.10
N LYS A 98 -4.45 -16.56 -19.48
CA LYS A 98 -4.23 -17.38 -18.29
C LYS A 98 -3.30 -16.70 -17.29
N VAL A 99 -3.71 -16.72 -16.02
CA VAL A 99 -2.88 -16.40 -14.87
C VAL A 99 -2.53 -17.71 -14.17
N LEU A 100 -1.23 -17.97 -13.99
CA LEU A 100 -0.72 -19.17 -13.37
C LEU A 100 -0.69 -19.03 -11.85
N GLY A 101 -1.03 -20.09 -11.11
CA GLY A 101 -0.71 -20.18 -9.69
C GLY A 101 0.64 -20.86 -9.43
N SER A 102 1.16 -21.60 -10.41
CA SER A 102 2.52 -22.16 -10.37
C SER A 102 3.05 -22.45 -11.77
N CYS A 103 4.36 -22.66 -11.90
CA CYS A 103 4.98 -23.02 -13.17
C CYS A 103 4.45 -24.39 -13.65
N PRO A 104 3.96 -24.51 -14.90
CA PRO A 104 3.38 -25.75 -15.42
C PRO A 104 4.41 -26.88 -15.60
N HIS A 105 5.71 -26.58 -15.54
CA HIS A 105 6.77 -27.57 -15.74
C HIS A 105 7.38 -28.12 -14.46
N CYS A 106 7.39 -27.34 -13.37
CA CYS A 106 8.07 -27.72 -12.14
C CYS A 106 7.27 -27.43 -10.86
N GLY A 107 6.10 -26.80 -10.96
CA GLY A 107 5.28 -26.41 -9.80
C GLY A 107 5.84 -25.26 -8.96
N GLY A 108 6.92 -24.60 -9.40
CA GLY A 108 7.49 -23.43 -8.73
C GLY A 108 6.54 -22.24 -8.72
N THR A 109 6.42 -21.53 -7.61
CA THR A 109 5.43 -20.44 -7.40
C THR A 109 6.05 -19.05 -7.49
N PHE A 110 7.34 -19.00 -7.77
CA PHE A 110 8.09 -17.76 -7.83
C PHE A 110 7.84 -17.02 -9.15
N PRO A 111 8.02 -15.69 -9.16
CA PRO A 111 7.91 -14.85 -10.35
C PRO A 111 8.74 -15.39 -11.52
N GLU A 112 8.20 -15.29 -12.71
CA GLU A 112 8.94 -15.41 -13.94
C GLU A 112 9.99 -14.30 -14.09
N LYS A 113 11.04 -14.58 -14.86
CA LYS A 113 11.99 -13.59 -15.39
C LYS A 113 11.76 -13.41 -16.87
N PHE A 114 11.95 -12.21 -17.36
CA PHE A 114 11.96 -11.93 -18.79
C PHE A 114 13.42 -11.98 -19.28
N ASP A 115 13.66 -12.65 -20.40
CA ASP A 115 14.93 -12.54 -21.12
C ASP A 115 14.95 -11.28 -22.01
N ASP A 116 16.08 -11.04 -22.68
CA ASP A 116 16.29 -9.84 -23.51
C ASP A 116 15.32 -9.77 -24.72
N GLU A 117 14.73 -10.91 -25.08
CA GLU A 117 13.70 -11.03 -26.13
C GLU A 117 12.28 -10.84 -25.56
N GLY A 118 12.14 -10.62 -24.26
CA GLY A 118 10.87 -10.45 -23.57
C GLY A 118 10.11 -11.76 -23.30
N ASN A 119 10.76 -12.92 -23.42
CA ASN A 119 10.14 -14.20 -23.10
C ASN A 119 10.20 -14.47 -21.60
N ALA A 120 9.04 -14.80 -21.02
CA ALA A 120 8.93 -15.20 -19.63
C ALA A 120 9.55 -16.60 -19.41
N ARG A 121 10.41 -16.75 -18.40
CA ARG A 121 11.02 -18.01 -17.98
C ARG A 121 10.80 -18.26 -16.50
N CYS A 122 10.49 -19.50 -16.13
CA CYS A 122 10.41 -19.89 -14.74
C CYS A 122 11.78 -19.78 -14.07
N VAL A 123 11.87 -19.08 -12.93
CA VAL A 123 13.14 -18.95 -12.19
C VAL A 123 13.62 -20.25 -11.54
N SER A 124 12.75 -21.24 -11.38
CA SER A 124 13.10 -22.52 -10.73
C SER A 124 13.63 -23.57 -11.71
N CYS A 125 13.05 -23.66 -12.91
CA CYS A 125 13.42 -24.68 -13.90
C CYS A 125 13.94 -24.11 -15.23
N HIS A 126 13.99 -22.78 -15.36
CA HIS A 126 14.47 -22.06 -16.54
C HIS A 126 13.71 -22.29 -17.85
N ARG A 127 12.62 -23.09 -17.83
CA ARG A 127 11.76 -23.29 -19.00
C ARG A 127 10.93 -22.05 -19.29
N THR A 128 10.76 -21.77 -20.58
CA THR A 128 9.94 -20.69 -21.11
C THR A 128 8.46 -20.94 -20.84
N LEU A 129 7.76 -19.90 -20.40
CA LEU A 129 6.31 -19.86 -20.21
C LEU A 129 5.65 -19.30 -21.48
N ASN A 130 4.36 -19.56 -21.68
CA ASN A 130 3.67 -18.95 -22.81
C ASN A 130 3.58 -17.42 -22.63
N LYS A 131 3.59 -16.69 -23.74
CA LYS A 131 3.52 -15.22 -23.73
C LYS A 131 2.29 -14.75 -22.93
N GLY A 132 2.52 -13.88 -21.95
CA GLY A 132 1.46 -13.31 -21.11
C GLY A 132 1.03 -14.17 -19.92
N GLU A 133 1.59 -15.37 -19.74
CA GLU A 133 1.33 -16.17 -18.55
C GLU A 133 2.20 -15.69 -17.38
N HIS A 134 1.55 -15.14 -16.35
CA HIS A 134 2.19 -14.65 -15.13
C HIS A 134 1.96 -15.59 -13.96
N ILE A 135 3.01 -15.90 -13.18
CA ILE A 135 2.89 -16.70 -11.95
C ILE A 135 2.49 -15.77 -10.79
N LEU A 136 1.24 -15.87 -10.32
CA LEU A 136 0.60 -14.99 -9.34
C LEU A 136 -0.17 -15.79 -8.27
N PRO A 137 0.53 -16.43 -7.32
CA PRO A 137 -0.10 -17.31 -6.33
C PRO A 137 -0.67 -16.56 -5.12
N ASN A 138 -0.17 -15.36 -4.80
CA ASN A 138 -0.69 -14.56 -3.70
C ASN A 138 -1.87 -13.76 -4.22
N ARG A 139 -3.06 -13.94 -3.63
CA ARG A 139 -4.32 -13.47 -4.19
C ARG A 139 -5.22 -12.83 -3.14
N VAL A 140 -6.15 -12.03 -3.63
CA VAL A 140 -7.31 -11.53 -2.89
C VAL A 140 -8.52 -11.58 -3.80
N LEU A 141 -9.69 -11.99 -3.28
CA LEU A 141 -10.92 -11.96 -4.04
C LEU A 141 -11.45 -10.52 -4.08
N ILE A 142 -12.13 -10.18 -5.18
CA ILE A 142 -12.77 -8.88 -5.35
C ILE A 142 -14.21 -9.08 -5.82
N LYS A 143 -15.00 -8.00 -5.81
CA LYS A 143 -16.30 -7.93 -6.49
C LYS A 143 -16.39 -6.64 -7.30
N PRO A 144 -17.10 -6.62 -8.43
CA PRO A 144 -17.23 -5.41 -9.23
C PRO A 144 -18.08 -4.40 -8.48
N VAL A 145 -17.64 -3.14 -8.46
CA VAL A 145 -18.44 -2.01 -7.97
C VAL A 145 -18.97 -1.23 -9.16
N ARG A 146 -18.07 -0.89 -10.10
CA ARG A 146 -18.42 -0.27 -11.39
C ARG A 146 -17.35 -0.60 -12.42
N TYR A 147 -17.78 -1.10 -13.57
CA TYR A 147 -16.90 -1.32 -14.71
C TYR A 147 -16.90 -0.08 -15.60
N PHE A 148 -15.74 0.22 -16.18
CA PHE A 148 -15.54 1.32 -17.11
C PHE A 148 -14.81 0.79 -18.34
N GLU A 149 -15.40 1.01 -19.52
CA GLU A 149 -14.86 0.56 -20.80
C GLU A 149 -13.53 1.25 -21.12
N LYS A 150 -13.53 2.59 -20.99
CA LYS A 150 -12.33 3.42 -21.19
C LYS A 150 -11.52 3.54 -19.90
N SER A 151 -10.21 3.42 -20.04
CA SER A 151 -9.25 3.67 -18.96
C SER A 151 -8.96 5.16 -18.78
N VAL A 152 -8.45 5.52 -17.60
CA VAL A 152 -7.76 6.80 -17.37
C VAL A 152 -6.30 6.59 -17.74
N ASP A 153 -5.86 7.19 -18.85
CA ASP A 153 -4.46 7.09 -19.26
C ASP A 153 -3.54 7.92 -18.36
N ASP A 154 -2.23 7.71 -18.50
CA ASP A 154 -1.23 8.34 -17.66
C ASP A 154 -1.22 9.88 -17.73
N ASN A 155 -1.39 10.45 -18.92
CA ASN A 155 -1.35 11.90 -19.06
C ASN A 155 -2.59 12.51 -18.39
N THR A 156 -3.76 11.90 -18.56
CA THR A 156 -4.96 12.32 -17.84
C THR A 156 -4.82 12.14 -16.32
N ALA A 157 -4.15 11.09 -15.85
CA ALA A 157 -4.03 10.82 -14.42
C ALA A 157 -3.01 11.73 -13.70
N TYR A 158 -1.87 12.01 -14.34
CA TYR A 158 -0.71 12.65 -13.70
C TYR A 158 -0.39 14.05 -14.23
N VAL A 159 -0.71 14.36 -15.49
CA VAL A 159 -0.29 15.59 -16.15
C VAL A 159 -1.42 16.61 -16.24
N ASP A 160 -2.65 16.15 -16.51
CA ASP A 160 -3.82 16.99 -16.65
C ASP A 160 -4.10 17.82 -15.38
N GLN A 161 -3.85 19.13 -15.49
CA GLN A 161 -4.06 20.11 -14.42
C GLN A 161 -5.50 20.65 -14.37
N THR A 162 -6.38 20.19 -15.26
CA THR A 162 -7.79 20.62 -15.27
C THR A 162 -8.64 19.90 -14.22
N ASP A 163 -8.17 18.76 -13.68
CA ASP A 163 -8.79 18.06 -12.56
C ASP A 163 -7.97 18.22 -11.26
N PRO A 164 -8.60 18.61 -10.13
CA PRO A 164 -7.88 18.86 -8.89
C PRO A 164 -7.27 17.59 -8.27
N GLY A 165 -6.19 17.78 -7.51
CA GLY A 165 -5.50 16.71 -6.78
C GLY A 165 -4.39 16.01 -7.57
N THR A 166 -3.58 15.22 -6.86
CA THR A 166 -2.36 14.59 -7.40
C THR A 166 -2.26 13.13 -6.96
N LEU A 167 -1.85 12.23 -7.86
CA LEU A 167 -1.53 10.82 -7.56
C LEU A 167 -0.08 10.63 -7.08
N TRP A 168 0.27 11.31 -6.00
CA TRP A 168 1.63 11.34 -5.43
C TRP A 168 2.19 9.96 -5.05
N THR A 169 1.40 9.11 -4.39
CA THR A 169 1.86 7.79 -3.90
C THR A 169 2.21 6.81 -5.02
N MET A 170 1.65 7.06 -6.22
CA MET A 170 1.90 6.29 -7.43
C MET A 170 2.94 6.92 -8.36
N LEU A 171 3.02 8.26 -8.40
CA LEU A 171 3.85 9.02 -9.35
C LEU A 171 5.31 8.53 -9.34
N PHE A 172 5.93 8.48 -8.16
CA PHE A 172 7.35 8.12 -8.08
C PHE A 172 7.60 6.63 -8.31
N ARG A 173 6.64 5.76 -8.03
CA ARG A 173 6.75 4.33 -8.31
C ARG A 173 6.90 4.05 -9.81
N LYS A 174 6.43 4.97 -10.66
CA LYS A 174 6.60 4.89 -12.12
C LYS A 174 7.96 5.42 -12.59
N VAL A 175 8.56 6.35 -11.86
CA VAL A 175 9.82 7.02 -12.24
C VAL A 175 11.04 6.18 -11.83
N TYR A 176 10.91 5.32 -10.81
CA TYR A 176 12.04 4.49 -10.38
C TYR A 176 12.27 3.27 -11.27
N GLY A 177 13.56 2.98 -11.48
CA GLY A 177 14.03 1.83 -12.26
C GLY A 177 13.77 0.46 -11.60
N PRO A 178 14.29 -0.60 -12.24
CA PRO A 178 14.05 -1.99 -11.85
C PRO A 178 14.27 -2.26 -10.35
N GLY A 179 13.36 -3.01 -9.72
CA GLY A 179 13.47 -3.42 -8.31
C GLY A 179 12.75 -2.53 -7.29
N ARG A 180 12.19 -1.39 -7.71
CA ARG A 180 11.27 -0.56 -6.89
C ARG A 180 9.79 -0.68 -7.31
N GLU A 181 9.54 -1.50 -8.33
CA GLU A 181 8.22 -1.83 -8.84
C GLU A 181 7.43 -2.61 -7.79
N ARG A 182 6.14 -2.32 -7.66
CA ARG A 182 5.23 -3.05 -6.78
C ARG A 182 4.01 -3.53 -7.53
N SER A 183 3.57 -4.75 -7.24
CA SER A 183 2.34 -5.31 -7.81
C SER A 183 1.07 -4.72 -7.19
N VAL A 184 1.17 -4.14 -5.99
CA VAL A 184 0.07 -3.51 -5.26
C VAL A 184 0.57 -2.28 -4.52
N THR A 185 -0.25 -1.23 -4.39
CA THR A 185 0.09 -0.01 -3.63
C THR A 185 -1.17 0.61 -3.01
N PRO A 186 -1.18 0.92 -1.70
CA PRO A 186 -2.25 1.72 -1.11
C PRO A 186 -2.13 3.16 -1.60
N ILE A 187 -3.27 3.77 -1.92
CA ILE A 187 -3.36 5.17 -2.33
C ILE A 187 -4.17 5.96 -1.29
N LEU A 188 -3.89 7.25 -1.17
CA LEU A 188 -4.59 8.16 -0.26
C LEU A 188 -6.07 8.28 -0.62
N PRO A 189 -6.95 8.64 0.35
CA PRO A 189 -8.37 8.86 0.09
C PRO A 189 -8.63 9.84 -1.07
N GLU A 190 -7.84 10.90 -1.16
CA GLU A 190 -7.94 11.95 -2.18
C GLU A 190 -7.55 11.44 -3.57
N GLU A 191 -6.56 10.55 -3.65
CA GLU A 191 -6.10 9.92 -4.88
C GLU A 191 -7.16 8.96 -5.42
N SER A 192 -7.79 8.20 -4.53
CA SER A 192 -8.95 7.36 -4.85
C SER A 192 -10.11 8.21 -5.41
N ASN A 193 -10.44 9.31 -4.73
CA ASN A 193 -11.49 10.23 -5.19
C ASN A 193 -11.17 10.81 -6.59
N LYS A 194 -9.91 11.19 -6.83
CA LYS A 194 -9.45 11.64 -8.16
C LYS A 194 -9.68 10.58 -9.23
N LEU A 195 -9.24 9.34 -9.01
CA LEU A 195 -9.43 8.25 -9.96
C LEU A 195 -10.91 7.98 -10.25
N ILE A 196 -11.78 8.01 -9.23
CA ILE A 196 -13.23 7.85 -9.40
C ILE A 196 -13.80 8.95 -10.30
N ARG A 197 -13.43 10.22 -10.06
CA ARG A 197 -13.90 11.35 -10.88
C ARG A 197 -13.42 11.23 -12.33
N LEU A 198 -12.13 10.93 -12.53
CA LEU A 198 -11.55 10.78 -13.87
C LEU A 198 -12.19 9.64 -14.65
N LEU A 199 -12.39 8.47 -14.02
CA LEU A 199 -13.06 7.33 -14.66
C LEU A 199 -14.48 7.68 -15.08
N LYS A 200 -15.25 8.36 -14.22
CA LYS A 200 -16.60 8.84 -14.54
C LYS A 200 -16.59 9.82 -15.70
N ARG A 201 -15.68 10.80 -15.69
CA ARG A 201 -15.55 11.84 -16.72
C ARG A 201 -15.23 11.27 -18.09
N ILE A 202 -14.25 10.36 -18.18
CA ILE A 202 -13.83 9.76 -19.46
C ILE A 202 -14.91 8.86 -20.06
N ASN A 203 -15.74 8.27 -19.21
CA ASN A 203 -16.83 7.37 -19.61
C ASN A 203 -18.20 8.05 -19.60
N GLU A 204 -18.25 9.39 -19.55
CA GLU A 204 -19.49 10.14 -19.64
C GLU A 204 -20.17 9.89 -21.00
N GLY A 205 -21.46 9.60 -20.97
CA GLY A 205 -22.25 9.29 -22.18
C GLY A 205 -22.01 7.89 -22.76
N ILE A 206 -21.17 7.06 -22.14
CA ILE A 206 -21.00 5.64 -22.53
C ILE A 206 -22.03 4.80 -21.78
N GLU A 207 -22.77 3.96 -22.51
CA GLU A 207 -23.72 3.04 -21.90
C GLU A 207 -22.98 2.02 -21.01
N GLU A 208 -23.46 1.86 -19.78
CA GLU A 208 -22.89 0.90 -18.85
C GLU A 208 -23.36 -0.51 -19.20
N HIS A 209 -22.44 -1.35 -19.62
CA HIS A 209 -22.68 -2.78 -19.74
C HIS A 209 -22.14 -3.51 -18.52
N PRO A 210 -22.91 -4.44 -17.92
CA PRO A 210 -22.39 -5.27 -16.85
C PRO A 210 -21.23 -6.10 -17.39
N LEU A 211 -20.13 -6.13 -16.63
CA LEU A 211 -19.01 -6.99 -16.94
C LEU A 211 -19.46 -8.45 -16.80
N ASP A 212 -19.26 -9.25 -17.85
CA ASP A 212 -19.44 -10.70 -17.76
C ASP A 212 -18.42 -11.24 -16.75
N THR A 213 -18.90 -11.91 -15.70
CA THR A 213 -18.05 -12.33 -14.60
C THR A 213 -18.33 -13.76 -14.19
N GLN A 214 -17.26 -14.50 -13.96
CA GLN A 214 -17.29 -15.85 -13.42
C GLN A 214 -16.28 -15.93 -12.27
N ALA A 215 -16.77 -15.67 -11.06
CA ALA A 215 -15.94 -15.66 -9.86
C ALA A 215 -15.04 -16.90 -9.78
N TYR A 216 -13.75 -16.65 -9.57
CA TYR A 216 -12.77 -17.68 -9.30
C TYR A 216 -13.07 -18.34 -7.94
N ASN A 217 -13.21 -19.66 -7.93
CA ASN A 217 -13.28 -20.43 -6.68
C ASN A 217 -11.89 -20.99 -6.32
N PRO A 218 -11.29 -20.55 -5.19
CA PRO A 218 -10.06 -21.13 -4.67
C PRO A 218 -10.18 -22.64 -4.44
N VAL A 219 -9.07 -23.39 -4.58
CA VAL A 219 -9.07 -24.85 -4.33
C VAL A 219 -8.33 -25.21 -3.05
N ASP A 220 -7.17 -24.61 -2.81
CA ASP A 220 -6.40 -24.79 -1.58
C ASP A 220 -5.94 -23.41 -1.06
N PRO A 221 -6.88 -22.55 -0.62
CA PRO A 221 -6.52 -21.23 -0.13
C PRO A 221 -5.80 -21.34 1.21
N ARG A 222 -4.55 -20.86 1.26
CA ARG A 222 -3.75 -20.82 2.49
C ARG A 222 -3.56 -19.38 2.92
N ALA A 223 -3.87 -19.07 4.18
CA ALA A 223 -3.64 -17.72 4.70
C ALA A 223 -2.16 -17.31 4.56
N ILE A 224 -1.91 -16.07 4.15
CA ILE A 224 -0.56 -15.50 4.18
C ILE A 224 -0.17 -15.29 5.64
N GLN A 225 0.84 -16.02 6.11
CA GLN A 225 1.29 -15.99 7.51
C GLN A 225 2.48 -15.04 7.68
N ILE A 226 2.40 -14.15 8.69
CA ILE A 226 3.53 -13.31 9.10
C ILE A 226 4.28 -14.02 10.23
N GLY A 227 5.33 -14.76 9.86
CA GLY A 227 6.14 -15.50 10.82
C GLY A 227 7.07 -14.59 11.62
N LEU A 228 6.69 -14.22 12.85
CA LEU A 228 7.51 -13.40 13.74
C LEU A 228 8.79 -14.11 14.25
N GLY A 229 8.82 -15.45 14.20
CA GLY A 229 9.89 -16.27 14.73
C GLY A 229 9.73 -16.57 16.23
N HIS A 230 10.80 -17.08 16.85
CA HIS A 230 10.80 -17.48 18.27
C HIS A 230 11.13 -16.34 19.25
N GLY A 231 11.41 -15.13 18.74
CA GLY A 231 11.80 -13.97 19.55
C GLY A 231 13.29 -13.93 19.93
N PRO A 232 13.70 -12.94 20.74
CA PRO A 232 12.87 -11.89 21.35
C PRO A 232 12.54 -10.73 20.39
N LYS A 233 13.15 -10.70 19.20
CA LYS A 233 12.91 -9.69 18.16
C LYS A 233 12.52 -10.33 16.84
N VAL A 234 11.91 -9.56 15.93
CA VAL A 234 11.73 -10.06 14.57
C VAL A 234 13.09 -10.14 13.89
N ARG A 235 13.22 -11.06 12.93
CA ARG A 235 14.49 -11.21 12.21
C ARG A 235 14.79 -10.01 11.31
N TYR A 236 13.76 -9.29 10.87
CA TYR A 236 13.89 -8.22 9.89
C TYR A 236 12.78 -7.18 9.97
N GLU A 237 13.12 -5.93 9.65
CA GLU A 237 12.21 -4.77 9.72
C GLU A 237 10.94 -4.95 8.87
N HIS A 238 11.03 -5.55 7.68
CA HIS A 238 9.87 -5.76 6.82
C HIS A 238 8.88 -6.80 7.38
N VAL A 239 9.33 -7.70 8.29
CA VAL A 239 8.42 -8.59 9.03
C VAL A 239 7.61 -7.77 10.04
N LEU A 240 8.24 -6.82 10.72
CA LEU A 240 7.57 -5.86 11.61
C LEU A 240 6.56 -5.03 10.83
N GLN A 241 6.92 -4.51 9.67
CA GLN A 241 6.01 -3.75 8.80
C GLN A 241 4.79 -4.58 8.36
N ALA A 242 5.01 -5.85 7.98
CA ALA A 242 3.90 -6.72 7.60
C ALA A 242 2.97 -7.04 8.77
N TRP A 243 3.53 -7.20 9.97
CA TRP A 243 2.76 -7.38 11.19
C TRP A 243 1.96 -6.12 11.53
N PHE A 244 2.53 -4.92 11.39
CA PHE A 244 1.82 -3.66 11.56
C PHE A 244 0.64 -3.58 10.59
N MET A 245 0.84 -3.83 9.30
CA MET A 245 -0.26 -3.78 8.32
C MET A 245 -1.38 -4.76 8.64
N GLU A 246 -1.06 -5.93 9.20
CA GLU A 246 -2.06 -6.90 9.65
C GLU A 246 -2.81 -6.50 10.93
N ASN A 247 -2.22 -5.67 11.81
CA ASN A 247 -2.72 -5.46 13.18
C ASN A 247 -2.95 -4.01 13.62
N ILE A 248 -2.60 -3.01 12.81
CA ILE A 248 -2.65 -1.58 13.19
C ILE A 248 -4.03 -1.06 13.54
N ASP A 249 -5.09 -1.67 13.00
CA ASP A 249 -6.49 -1.34 13.22
C ASP A 249 -7.22 -2.35 14.15
N LYS A 250 -6.44 -3.09 14.95
CA LYS A 250 -6.90 -4.03 15.97
C LYS A 250 -6.54 -3.52 17.37
N ASP A 251 -7.22 -4.05 18.38
CA ASP A 251 -7.05 -3.67 19.80
C ASP A 251 -5.78 -4.27 20.44
N VAL A 252 -4.62 -4.09 19.80
CA VAL A 252 -3.34 -4.52 20.37
C VAL A 252 -2.98 -3.62 21.56
N PRO A 253 -2.73 -4.16 22.76
CA PRO A 253 -2.36 -3.37 23.93
C PRO A 253 -1.17 -2.44 23.65
N VAL A 254 -1.23 -1.23 24.21
CA VAL A 254 -0.27 -0.12 24.01
C VAL A 254 -0.28 0.46 22.60
N LEU A 255 -0.24 -0.37 21.55
CA LEU A 255 -0.28 0.11 20.16
C LEU A 255 -1.59 0.84 19.85
N LYS A 256 -2.74 0.32 20.31
CA LYS A 256 -4.04 0.97 20.12
C LYS A 256 -4.11 2.37 20.74
N ASP A 257 -3.36 2.59 21.82
CA ASP A 257 -3.32 3.88 22.53
C ASP A 257 -2.47 4.90 21.75
N VAL A 258 -1.49 4.44 20.97
CA VAL A 258 -0.66 5.27 20.08
C VAL A 258 -1.40 5.60 18.78
N VAL A 259 -2.02 4.59 18.15
CA VAL A 259 -2.83 4.76 16.93
C VAL A 259 -4.00 5.70 17.27
N GLY A 260 -4.80 5.33 18.26
CA GLY A 260 -5.99 6.07 18.69
C GLY A 260 -7.29 5.34 18.32
N PRO A 261 -8.45 6.01 18.49
CA PRO A 261 -9.75 5.40 18.26
C PRO A 261 -9.93 4.90 16.83
N LYS A 262 -10.42 3.65 16.68
CA LYS A 262 -10.68 3.06 15.36
C LYS A 262 -11.67 3.87 14.51
N GLY A 263 -12.65 4.53 15.14
CA GLY A 263 -13.61 5.39 14.45
C GLY A 263 -13.00 6.65 13.84
N GLU A 264 -11.81 7.05 14.30
CA GLU A 264 -11.07 8.20 13.79
C GLU A 264 -10.02 7.79 12.76
N LEU A 265 -9.60 6.52 12.71
CA LEU A 265 -8.61 6.03 11.75
C LEU A 265 -9.17 6.05 10.32
N GLU A 266 -8.84 7.09 9.56
CA GLU A 266 -9.30 7.30 8.19
C GLU A 266 -8.56 6.40 7.21
N TRP A 267 -7.25 6.26 7.39
CA TRP A 267 -6.39 5.57 6.44
C TRP A 267 -5.09 5.10 7.08
N PHE A 268 -4.51 4.03 6.56
CA PHE A 268 -3.14 3.61 6.88
C PHE A 268 -2.48 2.92 5.68
N GLY A 269 -1.17 3.03 5.57
CA GLY A 269 -0.39 2.41 4.51
C GLY A 269 1.09 2.28 4.85
N ASN A 270 1.79 1.46 4.06
CA ASN A 270 3.21 1.15 4.26
C ASN A 270 4.08 1.63 3.09
N GLU A 271 5.34 1.96 3.38
CA GLU A 271 6.32 2.51 2.43
C GLU A 271 5.80 3.73 1.66
N ILE A 272 5.40 4.77 2.39
CA ILE A 272 4.81 5.96 1.81
C ILE A 272 5.93 6.90 1.36
N ILE A 273 6.04 7.05 0.04
CA ILE A 273 7.08 7.86 -0.60
C ILE A 273 6.72 9.34 -0.44
N TYR A 274 7.68 10.13 0.05
CA TYR A 274 7.53 11.59 0.20
C TYR A 274 8.61 12.38 -0.56
N GLY A 275 9.70 11.73 -1.00
CA GLY A 275 10.80 12.39 -1.70
C GLY A 275 11.11 11.77 -3.07
N ILE A 276 11.52 12.61 -4.03
CA ILE A 276 11.90 12.19 -5.39
C ILE A 276 13.13 11.26 -5.39
N GLY A 277 13.97 11.28 -4.35
CA GLY A 277 15.09 10.33 -4.18
C GLY A 277 14.65 8.90 -3.86
N GLY A 278 13.37 8.68 -3.57
CA GLY A 278 12.82 7.42 -3.08
C GLY A 278 12.74 7.37 -1.55
N ASP A 279 12.84 8.53 -0.90
CA ASP A 279 12.63 8.67 0.54
C ASP A 279 11.19 8.29 0.87
N LYS A 280 11.06 7.42 1.86
CA LYS A 280 9.80 6.84 2.30
C LYS A 280 9.75 6.78 3.82
N VAL A 281 8.55 6.84 4.36
CA VAL A 281 8.28 6.44 5.75
C VAL A 281 7.74 5.02 5.79
N ASP A 282 8.01 4.29 6.87
CA ASP A 282 7.64 2.87 6.94
C ASP A 282 6.14 2.65 7.05
N VAL A 283 5.46 3.40 7.93
CA VAL A 283 4.01 3.37 8.09
C VAL A 283 3.47 4.77 8.33
N LEU A 284 2.40 5.12 7.62
CA LEU A 284 1.63 6.33 7.84
C LEU A 284 0.20 5.97 8.21
N THR A 285 -0.35 6.67 9.20
CA THR A 285 -1.77 6.64 9.56
C THR A 285 -2.33 8.06 9.49
N LEU A 286 -3.58 8.19 9.06
CA LEU A 286 -4.31 9.45 8.99
C LEU A 286 -5.59 9.33 9.82
N HIS A 287 -5.91 10.37 10.57
CA HIS A 287 -7.05 10.40 11.47
C HIS A 287 -7.96 11.59 11.21
N LYS A 288 -9.27 11.33 11.31
CA LYS A 288 -10.35 12.23 10.98
C LYS A 288 -11.39 12.24 12.09
N ALA A 289 -11.73 13.43 12.56
CA ALA A 289 -12.82 13.65 13.51
C ALA A 289 -13.77 14.67 12.89
N GLU A 290 -15.08 14.46 13.05
CA GLU A 290 -16.12 15.37 12.53
C GLU A 290 -15.98 15.68 11.03
N GLY A 291 -15.44 14.72 10.26
CA GLY A 291 -15.24 14.86 8.83
C GLY A 291 -14.03 15.70 8.42
N ILE A 292 -13.15 16.12 9.34
CA ILE A 292 -11.92 16.86 9.06
C ILE A 292 -10.70 16.07 9.55
N ARG A 293 -9.69 15.92 8.70
CA ARG A 293 -8.43 15.27 9.08
C ARG A 293 -7.68 16.17 10.05
N PHE A 294 -7.26 15.63 11.18
CA PHE A 294 -6.64 16.41 12.26
C PHE A 294 -5.29 15.84 12.72
N LYS A 295 -5.00 14.55 12.47
CA LYS A 295 -3.77 13.90 12.91
C LYS A 295 -3.19 12.99 11.85
N ALA A 296 -1.87 13.01 11.71
CA ALA A 296 -1.08 12.03 10.98
C ALA A 296 -0.07 11.41 11.95
N SER A 297 0.11 10.08 11.92
CA SER A 297 1.19 9.43 12.68
C SER A 297 2.11 8.65 11.77
N VAL A 298 3.40 8.88 11.93
CA VAL A 298 4.48 8.25 11.18
C VAL A 298 5.18 7.28 12.11
N PHE A 299 5.12 5.99 11.80
CA PHE A 299 5.88 4.99 12.53
C PHE A 299 7.13 4.66 11.73
N GLU A 300 8.29 4.90 12.33
CA GLU A 300 9.59 4.43 11.84
C GLU A 300 9.93 3.14 12.58
N LEU A 301 10.16 2.07 11.81
CA LEU A 301 10.30 0.72 12.34
C LEU A 301 11.78 0.33 12.34
N LYS A 302 12.22 -0.33 13.41
CA LYS A 302 13.54 -0.96 13.51
C LYS A 302 13.38 -2.38 14.02
N ASP A 303 14.05 -3.34 13.38
CA ASP A 303 14.12 -4.70 13.91
C ASP A 303 15.04 -4.82 15.14
N GLY A 304 16.00 -3.92 15.29
CA GLY A 304 16.95 -3.85 16.39
C GLY A 304 16.75 -2.67 17.32
N GLU A 305 17.86 -2.06 17.69
CA GLU A 305 17.90 -0.87 18.53
C GLU A 305 17.57 0.40 17.72
N VAL A 306 16.81 1.31 18.34
CA VAL A 306 16.61 2.67 17.82
C VAL A 306 17.74 3.56 18.34
N GLU A 307 18.44 4.21 17.42
CA GLU A 307 19.56 5.10 17.71
C GLU A 307 19.16 6.57 17.60
N LYS A 308 19.98 7.48 18.13
CA LYS A 308 19.75 8.94 18.04
C LYS A 308 19.55 9.43 16.61
N GLN A 309 20.22 8.82 15.63
CA GLN A 309 20.10 9.20 14.23
C GLN A 309 18.72 8.88 13.64
N ASP A 310 18.05 7.84 14.14
CA ASP A 310 16.68 7.50 13.74
C ASP A 310 15.70 8.56 14.24
N VAL A 311 15.87 9.03 15.48
CA VAL A 311 15.08 10.13 16.06
C VAL A 311 15.21 11.42 15.24
N LYS A 312 16.39 11.69 14.67
CA LYS A 312 16.61 12.86 13.81
C LYS A 312 15.91 12.77 12.45
N GLN A 313 15.48 11.59 12.01
CA GLN A 313 14.76 11.45 10.73
C GLN A 313 13.42 12.18 10.73
N VAL A 314 12.83 12.41 11.92
CA VAL A 314 11.61 13.21 12.10
C VAL A 314 11.71 14.57 11.40
N GLU A 315 12.83 15.27 11.59
CA GLU A 315 13.06 16.58 10.99
C GLU A 315 13.03 16.52 9.45
N ARG A 316 13.47 15.39 8.87
CA ARG A 316 13.61 15.23 7.41
C ARG A 316 12.27 15.03 6.72
N TYR A 317 11.38 14.21 7.28
CA TYR A 317 10.10 13.89 6.64
C TYR A 317 8.97 14.83 7.04
N SER A 318 9.05 15.51 8.19
CA SER A 318 7.89 16.19 8.80
C SER A 318 7.21 17.17 7.86
N TYR A 319 7.97 18.04 7.19
CA TYR A 319 7.42 19.01 6.25
C TYR A 319 6.74 18.35 5.05
N TRP A 320 7.33 17.28 4.50
CA TRP A 320 6.86 16.62 3.28
C TRP A 320 5.67 15.70 3.54
N ILE A 321 5.71 14.92 4.62
CA ILE A 321 4.57 14.06 5.01
C ILE A 321 3.38 14.91 5.42
N SER A 322 3.60 16.04 6.08
CA SER A 322 2.50 16.95 6.41
C SER A 322 1.84 17.52 5.16
N GLN A 323 2.62 17.85 4.12
CA GLN A 323 2.06 18.23 2.83
C GLN A 323 1.28 17.09 2.17
N LEU A 324 1.85 15.89 2.16
CA LEU A 324 1.18 14.70 1.63
C LEU A 324 -0.17 14.47 2.32
N ALA A 325 -0.23 14.65 3.63
CA ALA A 325 -1.43 14.46 4.44
C ALA A 325 -2.48 15.58 4.29
N THR A 326 -2.12 16.78 3.82
CA THR A 326 -3.01 17.96 3.90
C THR A 326 -3.27 18.68 2.58
N ALA A 327 -2.34 18.66 1.63
CA ALA A 327 -2.38 19.52 0.44
C ALA A 327 -3.64 19.30 -0.43
N ASN A 328 -4.04 18.04 -0.59
CA ASN A 328 -5.19 17.63 -1.39
C ASN A 328 -6.40 17.20 -0.55
N ALA A 329 -6.29 17.28 0.78
CA ALA A 329 -7.30 16.77 1.69
C ALA A 329 -8.62 17.54 1.55
N GLU A 330 -9.73 16.79 1.53
CA GLU A 330 -11.08 17.34 1.46
C GLU A 330 -11.95 16.81 2.62
N PRO A 331 -12.52 17.71 3.46
CA PRO A 331 -12.35 19.16 3.49
C PRO A 331 -10.91 19.62 3.79
N ARG A 332 -10.61 20.88 3.46
CA ARG A 332 -9.27 21.48 3.67
C ARG A 332 -8.85 21.42 5.13
N VAL A 333 -7.64 20.97 5.38
CA VAL A 333 -7.04 20.88 6.71
C VAL A 333 -6.36 22.20 7.07
N LYS A 334 -6.82 22.86 8.13
CA LYS A 334 -6.23 24.12 8.62
C LYS A 334 -5.24 23.92 9.75
N SER A 335 -5.39 22.83 10.49
CA SER A 335 -4.47 22.41 11.54
C SER A 335 -4.28 20.90 11.49
N LEU A 336 -3.04 20.44 11.65
CA LEU A 336 -2.70 19.02 11.73
C LEU A 336 -1.72 18.79 12.88
N THR A 337 -1.93 17.72 13.65
CA THR A 337 -0.91 17.15 14.52
C THR A 337 -0.15 16.07 13.77
N LEU A 338 1.17 16.24 13.61
CA LEU A 338 2.06 15.17 13.16
C LEU A 338 2.67 14.50 14.39
N GLN A 339 2.41 13.20 14.58
CA GLN A 339 2.95 12.39 15.68
C GLN A 339 4.00 11.40 15.15
N PRO A 340 5.29 11.66 15.39
CA PRO A 340 6.35 10.68 15.17
C PRO A 340 6.25 9.54 16.18
N VAL A 341 6.46 8.31 15.72
CA VAL A 341 6.51 7.11 16.55
C VAL A 341 7.73 6.30 16.14
N MET A 342 8.64 6.05 17.07
CA MET A 342 9.81 5.20 16.89
C MET A 342 9.49 3.83 17.46
N VAL A 343 9.65 2.78 16.68
CA VAL A 343 9.39 1.40 17.10
C VAL A 343 10.67 0.58 16.99
N GLY A 344 11.10 -0.03 18.09
CA GLY A 344 12.35 -0.82 18.12
C GLY A 344 12.31 -1.91 19.17
N HIS A 345 13.24 -2.86 19.09
CA HIS A 345 13.39 -3.87 20.13
C HIS A 345 13.98 -3.26 21.42
N SER A 346 14.91 -2.32 21.26
CA SER A 346 15.54 -1.54 22.33
C SER A 346 15.77 -0.10 21.85
N PHE A 347 16.23 0.77 22.75
CA PHE A 347 16.55 2.17 22.47
C PHE A 347 17.88 2.53 23.13
N SER A 348 18.76 3.21 22.40
CA SER A 348 19.99 3.75 22.98
C SER A 348 19.70 4.86 23.99
N GLU A 349 20.60 5.08 24.94
CA GLU A 349 20.45 6.17 25.92
C GLU A 349 20.35 7.54 25.25
N GLU A 350 21.11 7.75 24.17
CA GLU A 350 21.09 8.99 23.40
C GLU A 350 19.78 9.17 22.63
N ALA A 351 19.18 8.08 22.14
CA ALA A 351 17.86 8.12 21.50
C ALA A 351 16.78 8.51 22.51
N LEU A 352 16.75 7.85 23.68
CA LEU A 352 15.83 8.19 24.78
C LEU A 352 16.02 9.63 25.26
N SER A 353 17.27 10.07 25.40
CA SER A 353 17.62 11.43 25.81
C SER A 353 17.22 12.47 24.76
N ALA A 354 17.29 12.13 23.47
CA ALA A 354 16.81 12.99 22.39
C ALA A 354 15.28 13.11 22.40
N MET A 355 14.55 11.99 22.54
CA MET A 355 13.08 11.99 22.59
C MET A 355 12.54 12.72 23.83
N LYS A 356 13.14 12.52 25.01
CA LYS A 356 12.72 13.18 26.25
C LYS A 356 12.93 14.70 26.26
N ARG A 357 13.88 15.20 25.47
CA ARG A 357 14.16 16.63 25.31
C ARG A 357 13.49 17.25 24.10
N ALA A 358 12.79 16.45 23.29
CA ALA A 358 12.08 16.96 22.15
C ALA A 358 10.86 17.75 22.64
N GLU A 359 10.79 19.00 22.21
CA GLU A 359 9.63 19.85 22.45
C GLU A 359 8.74 19.85 21.21
N PRO A 360 7.42 20.06 21.37
CA PRO A 360 6.54 20.28 20.23
C PRO A 360 7.07 21.45 19.38
N THR A 361 7.05 21.29 18.06
CA THR A 361 7.42 22.35 17.13
C THR A 361 6.26 22.67 16.20
N GLU A 362 6.14 23.93 15.81
CA GLU A 362 5.12 24.36 14.85
C GLU A 362 5.78 24.71 13.52
N ILE A 363 5.22 24.20 12.43
CA ILE A 363 5.55 24.64 11.08
C ILE A 363 4.28 25.18 10.41
N LYS A 364 4.44 26.19 9.55
CA LYS A 364 3.36 26.68 8.69
C LYS A 364 3.64 26.26 7.26
N ILE A 365 2.64 25.62 6.65
CA ILE A 365 2.69 25.22 5.25
C ILE A 365 1.82 26.20 4.45
N PRO A 366 2.41 27.05 3.60
CA PRO A 366 1.67 28.02 2.81
C PRO A 366 1.06 27.33 1.59
N TYR A 367 -0.25 27.17 1.58
CA TYR A 367 -0.99 26.75 0.38
C TYR A 367 -1.63 27.93 -0.32
N LEU A 368 -1.96 27.77 -1.61
CA LEU A 368 -2.70 28.78 -2.39
C LEU A 368 -4.06 29.13 -1.77
N TRP A 369 -4.63 28.23 -0.98
CA TRP A 369 -5.90 28.41 -0.28
C TRP A 369 -5.76 28.87 1.19
N GLY A 370 -4.56 29.31 1.56
CA GLY A 370 -4.19 29.79 2.89
C GLY A 370 -3.44 28.74 3.71
N ASP A 371 -2.86 29.19 4.82
CA ASP A 371 -1.93 28.39 5.61
C ASP A 371 -2.59 27.17 6.28
N CYS A 372 -1.79 26.11 6.41
CA CYS A 372 -2.02 25.00 7.32
C CYS A 372 -0.95 25.03 8.42
N THR A 373 -1.39 25.13 9.67
CA THR A 373 -0.50 25.02 10.82
C THR A 373 -0.31 23.55 11.18
N VAL A 374 0.93 23.11 11.30
CA VAL A 374 1.24 21.74 11.71
C VAL A 374 2.03 21.74 13.00
N THR A 375 1.48 21.10 14.02
CA THR A 375 2.19 20.84 15.27
C THR A 375 2.84 19.47 15.19
N ILE A 376 4.17 19.43 15.23
CA ILE A 376 4.96 18.22 15.30
C ILE A 376 5.16 17.88 16.77
N SER A 377 4.52 16.81 17.23
CA SER A 377 4.64 16.34 18.60
C SER A 377 6.02 15.73 18.89
N PRO A 378 6.46 15.71 20.15
CA PRO A 378 7.60 14.91 20.58
C PRO A 378 7.45 13.44 20.15
N PRO A 379 8.52 12.76 19.71
CA PRO A 379 8.43 11.37 19.28
C PRO A 379 8.03 10.43 20.43
N ILE A 380 7.11 9.52 20.15
CA ILE A 380 6.78 8.40 21.04
C ILE A 380 7.77 7.27 20.79
N GLY A 381 8.36 6.71 21.85
CA GLY A 381 9.20 5.52 21.77
C GLY A 381 8.42 4.28 22.19
N LEU A 382 8.25 3.32 21.29
CA LEU A 382 7.54 2.07 21.49
C LEU A 382 8.52 0.88 21.39
N ALA A 383 8.86 0.28 22.53
CA ALA A 383 9.67 -0.94 22.55
C ALA A 383 8.79 -2.15 22.26
N TYR A 384 9.30 -3.10 21.47
CA TYR A 384 8.59 -4.34 21.17
C TYR A 384 9.39 -5.59 21.58
N ARG A 385 8.66 -6.65 21.89
CA ARG A 385 9.20 -7.99 22.11
C ARG A 385 8.30 -9.04 21.46
N VAL A 386 8.92 -10.07 20.88
CA VAL A 386 8.24 -11.25 20.36
C VAL A 386 8.35 -12.35 21.41
N GLU A 387 7.21 -12.83 21.91
CA GLU A 387 7.13 -13.94 22.86
C GLU A 387 6.12 -14.97 22.35
N HIS A 388 6.57 -16.21 22.12
CA HIS A 388 5.72 -17.30 21.63
C HIS A 388 4.94 -16.94 20.35
N GLY A 389 5.56 -16.16 19.45
CA GLY A 389 4.92 -15.70 18.21
C GLY A 389 3.92 -14.55 18.37
N ILE A 390 3.86 -13.91 19.54
CA ILE A 390 3.02 -12.75 19.84
C ILE A 390 3.91 -11.52 20.01
N MET A 391 3.53 -10.40 19.38
CA MET A 391 4.19 -9.12 19.58
C MET A 391 3.56 -8.38 20.76
N LYS A 392 4.41 -7.95 21.70
CA LYS A 392 4.04 -7.10 22.83
C LYS A 392 4.78 -5.78 22.74
N PHE A 393 4.15 -4.74 23.25
CA PHE A 393 4.70 -3.39 23.25
C PHE A 393 4.70 -2.79 24.65
N GLU A 394 5.66 -1.91 24.88
CA GLU A 394 5.76 -1.05 26.06
C GLU A 394 6.30 0.33 25.66
N PHE A 395 5.99 1.36 26.44
CA PHE A 395 6.53 2.69 26.21
C PHE A 395 7.98 2.78 26.67
N ALA A 396 8.89 3.02 25.74
CA ALA A 396 10.26 3.45 26.02
C ALA A 396 10.34 4.97 26.25
N ALA A 397 9.51 5.73 25.52
CA ALA A 397 9.24 7.14 25.76
C ALA A 397 7.73 7.38 25.55
N PRO A 398 6.96 7.66 26.61
CA PRO A 398 5.50 7.80 26.52
C PRO A 398 5.11 9.07 25.75
N PRO A 399 3.86 9.17 25.28
CA PRO A 399 3.32 10.41 24.72
C PRO A 399 3.49 11.58 25.70
N SER A 400 3.82 12.76 25.19
CA SER A 400 3.77 14.00 25.97
C SER A 400 2.34 14.21 26.49
N ARG A 401 2.22 14.56 27.77
CA ARG A 401 0.93 14.83 28.42
C ARG A 401 0.26 16.08 27.89
#